data_AF-A0A2A6B2Q9-F1
#
_entry.id   AF-A0A2A6B2Q9-F1
#
_cell.length_a   1.000
_cell.length_b   1.000
_cell.length_c   1.000
_cell.angle_alpha   90.00
_cell.angle_beta   90.00
_cell.angle_gamma   90.00
#
_symmetry.space_group_name_H-M   'P 1'
#
loop_
_entity.id
_entity.type
_entity.pdbx_description
1 polymer ?
#
loop_
_entity_poly.entity_id
_entity_poly.type
_entity_poly.pdbx_seq_one_letter_code
_entity_poly.pdbx_strand_id
1 'polypeptide(L)'
;MRSYFVITLLIALATIIDGNILPDAFYGKFSLGNSENFDEYLAAKGVNWILRRLMSLMNMDVVFSMDDDVEGILIYKLEGDTLVLSAEAEGVVTKRYFKRQ
;
A
#
# COMPACT_ATOMS: atom_id res chain seq x y z
N MET A 1 35.41 11.66 21.34
CA MET A 1 35.47 11.20 19.93
C MET A 1 34.44 10.11 19.60
N ARG A 2 34.17 9.15 20.50
CA ARG A 2 33.15 8.09 20.27
C ARG A 2 31.71 8.59 20.12
N SER A 3 31.28 9.58 20.91
CA SER A 3 29.87 10.03 20.90
C SER A 3 29.49 10.88 19.67
N TYR A 4 30.40 11.71 19.15
CA TYR A 4 30.16 12.47 17.93
C TYR A 4 30.04 11.57 16.69
N PHE A 5 30.78 10.46 16.67
CA PHE A 5 30.73 9.48 15.59
C PHE A 5 29.37 8.78 15.50
N VAL A 6 28.76 8.46 16.65
CA VAL A 6 27.42 7.86 16.72
C VAL A 6 26.34 8.84 16.27
N ILE A 7 26.47 10.12 16.64
CA ILE A 7 25.51 11.16 16.25
C ILE A 7 25.60 11.43 14.73
N THR A 8 26.81 11.50 14.16
CA THR A 8 26.97 11.63 12.70
C THR A 8 26.48 10.41 11.94
N LEU A 9 26.63 9.20 12.49
CA LEU A 9 26.13 7.95 11.88
C LEU A 9 24.60 7.90 11.86
N LEU A 10 23.93 8.37 12.92
CA LEU A 10 22.47 8.45 13.00
C LEU A 10 21.88 9.49 12.04
N ILE A 11 22.57 10.63 11.86
CA ILE A 11 22.14 11.67 10.91
C ILE A 11 22.33 11.20 9.46
N ALA A 12 23.43 10.50 9.16
CA ALA A 12 23.67 9.93 7.83
C ALA A 12 22.69 8.79 7.46
N LEU A 13 22.16 8.06 8.46
CA LEU A 13 21.12 7.05 8.23
C LEU A 13 19.77 7.67 7.89
N ALA A 14 19.50 8.89 8.37
CA ALA A 14 18.25 9.62 8.12
C ALA A 14 18.17 10.26 6.73
N THR A 15 19.29 10.38 6.00
CA THR A 15 19.37 11.12 4.72
C THR A 15 19.20 10.27 3.45
N ILE A 16 18.86 8.97 3.54
CA ILE A 16 18.74 8.08 2.35
C ILE A 16 17.27 7.84 1.96
N ILE A 17 16.34 8.69 2.37
CA ILE A 17 14.95 8.60 1.90
C ILE A 17 14.78 9.64 0.78
N ASP A 18 15.20 9.26 -0.42
CA ASP A 18 14.92 10.02 -1.63
C ASP A 18 13.40 9.88 -1.91
N GLY A 19 12.64 10.96 -1.70
CA GLY A 19 11.17 10.94 -1.75
C GLY A 19 10.57 10.68 -3.13
N ASN A 20 11.40 10.55 -4.17
CA ASN A 20 10.99 10.33 -5.55
C ASN A 20 11.14 8.87 -6.01
N ILE A 21 11.69 7.96 -5.19
CA ILE A 21 11.97 6.58 -5.60
C ILE A 21 11.27 5.62 -4.65
N LEU A 22 10.32 4.85 -5.18
CA LEU A 22 9.68 3.77 -4.43
C LEU A 22 10.75 2.69 -4.10
N PRO A 23 10.85 2.20 -2.85
CA PRO A 23 11.87 1.21 -2.50
C PRO A 23 11.75 -0.06 -3.34
N ASP A 24 12.89 -0.68 -3.70
CA ASP A 24 12.95 -1.85 -4.59
C ASP A 24 12.03 -3.01 -4.17
N ALA A 25 11.79 -3.15 -2.87
CA ALA A 25 10.91 -4.16 -2.29
C ALA A 25 9.44 -4.05 -2.75
N PHE A 26 9.01 -2.90 -3.27
CA PHE A 26 7.66 -2.71 -3.79
C PHE A 26 7.51 -3.07 -5.27
N TYR A 27 8.59 -3.16 -6.05
CA TYR A 27 8.49 -3.55 -7.45
C TYR A 27 8.14 -5.04 -7.58
N GLY A 28 7.27 -5.34 -8.54
CA GLY A 28 6.83 -6.69 -8.85
C GLY A 28 5.31 -6.84 -8.98
N LYS A 29 4.88 -8.10 -9.15
CA LYS A 29 3.47 -8.47 -9.30
C LYS A 29 2.92 -9.04 -7.99
N PHE A 30 1.77 -8.53 -7.58
CA PHE A 30 1.09 -8.96 -6.37
C PHE A 30 -0.35 -9.35 -6.71
N SER A 31 -0.80 -10.50 -6.21
CA SER A 31 -2.21 -10.90 -6.30
C SER A 31 -2.93 -10.66 -4.99
N LEU A 32 -4.19 -10.28 -5.08
CA LEU A 32 -5.06 -10.18 -3.93
C LEU A 32 -5.17 -11.54 -3.22
N GLY A 33 -4.86 -11.57 -1.93
CA GLY A 33 -5.06 -12.73 -1.07
C GLY A 33 -6.37 -12.65 -0.28
N ASN A 34 -6.55 -11.57 0.48
CA ASN A 34 -7.74 -11.35 1.31
C ASN A 34 -8.03 -9.85 1.46
N SER A 35 -9.24 -9.50 1.86
CA SER A 35 -9.69 -8.14 2.13
C SER A 35 -10.58 -8.08 3.36
N GLU A 36 -10.27 -7.15 4.27
CA GLU A 36 -11.05 -6.85 5.47
C GLU A 36 -11.96 -5.64 5.24
N ASN A 37 -13.23 -5.76 5.65
CA ASN A 37 -14.25 -4.70 5.61
C ASN A 37 -14.47 -4.06 4.22
N PHE A 38 -14.27 -4.81 3.13
CA PHE A 38 -14.33 -4.25 1.77
C PHE A 38 -15.76 -3.95 1.32
N ASP A 39 -16.76 -4.78 1.67
CA ASP A 39 -18.16 -4.52 1.32
C ASP A 39 -18.70 -3.30 2.08
N GLU A 40 -18.37 -3.19 3.37
CA GLU A 40 -18.73 -2.08 4.25
C GLU A 40 -18.12 -0.77 3.74
N TYR A 41 -16.87 -0.78 3.31
CA TYR A 41 -16.22 0.37 2.69
C TYR A 41 -16.92 0.81 1.40
N LEU A 42 -17.24 -0.14 0.51
CA LEU A 42 -17.96 0.17 -0.73
C LEU A 42 -19.38 0.69 -0.43
N ALA A 43 -20.05 0.15 0.58
CA ALA A 43 -21.35 0.63 1.02
C ALA A 43 -21.27 2.07 1.56
N ALA A 44 -20.25 2.39 2.38
CA ALA A 44 -20.00 3.74 2.88
C ALA A 44 -19.71 4.74 1.75
N LYS A 45 -19.04 4.31 0.69
CA LYS A 45 -18.83 5.09 -0.55
C LYS A 45 -20.11 5.25 -1.41
N GLY A 46 -21.25 4.68 -1.01
CA GLY A 46 -22.50 4.76 -1.75
C GLY A 46 -22.60 3.81 -2.96
N VAL A 47 -21.75 2.79 -3.04
CA VAL A 47 -21.77 1.81 -4.13
C VAL A 47 -22.96 0.88 -3.99
N ASN A 48 -23.73 0.68 -5.06
CA ASN A 48 -24.88 -0.22 -5.10
C ASN A 48 -24.50 -1.69 -4.82
N TRP A 49 -25.34 -2.42 -4.07
CA TRP A 49 -25.07 -3.79 -3.57
C TRP A 49 -24.76 -4.81 -4.67
N ILE A 50 -25.37 -4.70 -5.87
CA ILE A 50 -25.08 -5.59 -7.00
C ILE A 50 -23.64 -5.38 -7.49
N LEU A 51 -23.23 -4.11 -7.63
CA LEU A 51 -21.86 -3.75 -8.04
C LEU A 51 -20.83 -4.17 -6.98
N ARG A 52 -21.18 -4.06 -5.70
CA ARG A 52 -20.32 -4.57 -4.61
C ARG A 52 -20.10 -6.07 -4.72
N ARG A 53 -21.17 -6.84 -4.98
CA ARG A 53 -21.08 -8.29 -5.15
C ARG A 53 -20.20 -8.67 -6.35
N LEU A 54 -20.30 -7.95 -7.46
CA LEU A 54 -19.43 -8.15 -8.61
C LEU A 54 -17.97 -7.83 -8.29
N MET A 55 -17.69 -6.69 -7.64
CA MET A 55 -16.33 -6.30 -7.27
C MET A 55 -15.66 -7.27 -6.29
N SER A 56 -16.43 -7.86 -5.38
CA SER A 56 -15.93 -8.89 -4.46
C SER A 56 -15.57 -10.22 -5.14
N LEU A 57 -16.08 -10.48 -6.35
CA LEU A 57 -15.75 -11.67 -7.13
C LEU A 57 -14.54 -11.47 -8.05
N MET A 58 -14.13 -10.22 -8.29
CA MET A 58 -12.99 -9.93 -9.15
C MET A 58 -11.68 -10.18 -8.40
N ASN A 59 -10.78 -10.95 -9.02
CA ASN A 59 -9.40 -11.02 -8.56
C ASN A 59 -8.61 -9.83 -9.12
N MET A 60 -7.87 -9.13 -8.26
CA MET A 60 -7.10 -7.94 -8.66
C MET A 60 -5.61 -8.24 -8.53
N ASP A 61 -4.90 -8.15 -9.65
CA ASP A 61 -3.44 -8.16 -9.67
C ASP A 61 -2.94 -6.72 -9.72
N VAL A 62 -2.03 -6.36 -8.81
CA VAL A 62 -1.36 -5.05 -8.79
C VAL A 62 0.07 -5.23 -9.27
N VAL A 63 0.48 -4.41 -10.22
CA VAL A 63 1.86 -4.36 -10.72
C VAL A 63 2.41 -2.97 -10.42
N PHE A 64 3.50 -2.92 -9.65
CA PHE A 64 4.24 -1.67 -9.45
C PHE A 64 5.41 -1.63 -10.43
N SER A 65 5.39 -0.61 -11.30
CA SER A 65 6.46 -0.25 -12.22
C SER A 65 6.87 1.20 -11.98
N MET A 66 8.12 1.54 -12.29
CA MET A 66 8.54 2.93 -12.38
C MET A 66 7.81 3.57 -13.56
N ASP A 67 6.89 4.50 -13.28
CA ASP A 67 6.25 5.35 -14.27
C ASP A 67 6.13 6.75 -13.65
N ASP A 68 6.57 7.77 -14.38
CA ASP A 68 6.87 9.10 -13.83
C ASP A 68 5.60 9.98 -13.66
N ASP A 69 4.43 9.50 -14.08
CA ASP A 69 3.21 10.32 -14.27
C ASP A 69 1.95 9.86 -13.49
N VAL A 70 2.08 9.28 -12.29
CA VAL A 70 0.91 8.82 -11.52
C VAL A 70 0.56 9.73 -10.34
N GLU A 71 -0.48 10.55 -10.52
CA GLU A 71 -1.05 11.40 -9.46
C GLU A 71 -2.13 10.64 -8.68
N GLY A 72 -1.80 10.23 -7.45
CA GLY A 72 -2.75 9.61 -6.52
C GLY A 72 -2.10 9.22 -5.19
N ILE A 73 -2.73 9.57 -4.06
CA ILE A 73 -2.25 9.17 -2.73
C ILE A 73 -2.88 7.82 -2.37
N LEU A 74 -2.17 6.73 -2.64
CA LEU A 74 -2.51 5.40 -2.16
C LEU A 74 -1.47 5.01 -1.10
N ILE A 75 -1.93 4.74 0.12
CA ILE A 75 -1.05 4.36 1.23
C ILE A 75 -0.81 2.85 1.16
N TYR A 76 0.40 2.49 0.73
CA TYR A 76 0.88 1.12 0.70
C TYR A 76 1.87 0.88 1.84
N LYS A 77 1.73 -0.27 2.51
CA LYS A 77 2.68 -0.72 3.53
C LYS A 77 3.09 -2.15 3.24
N LEU A 78 4.40 -2.43 3.29
CA LEU A 78 4.91 -3.79 3.33
C LEU A 78 4.93 -4.30 4.77
N GLU A 79 4.26 -5.41 5.01
CA GLU A 79 4.31 -6.17 6.26
C GLU A 79 4.89 -7.55 5.96
N GLY A 80 6.23 -7.66 6.07
CA GLY A 80 6.97 -8.84 5.59
C GLY A 80 6.86 -8.96 4.06
N ASP A 81 6.41 -10.13 3.58
CA ASP A 81 6.19 -10.41 2.15
C ASP A 81 4.78 -10.05 1.66
N THR A 82 3.96 -9.44 2.53
CA THR A 82 2.58 -9.05 2.21
C THR A 82 2.50 -7.54 2.00
N LEU A 83 1.96 -7.15 0.85
CA LEU A 83 1.63 -5.76 0.57
C LEU A 83 0.23 -5.46 1.11
N VAL A 84 0.10 -4.44 1.94
CA VAL A 84 -1.18 -4.01 2.52
C VAL A 84 -1.57 -2.67 1.93
N LEU A 85 -2.71 -2.63 1.25
CA LEU A 85 -3.38 -1.39 0.85
C LEU A 85 -4.39 -1.05 1.93
N SER A 86 -4.34 0.17 2.47
CA SER A 86 -5.35 0.68 3.40
C SER A 86 -6.04 1.89 2.80
N ALA A 87 -7.38 1.90 2.87
CA ALA A 87 -8.18 3.04 2.46
C ALA A 87 -9.25 3.33 3.53
N GLU A 88 -9.55 4.61 3.75
CA GLU A 88 -10.57 5.06 4.68
C GLU A 88 -11.61 5.94 3.96
N ALA A 89 -12.88 5.74 4.30
CA ALA A 89 -13.97 6.59 3.86
C ALA A 89 -15.06 6.67 4.93
N GLU A 90 -15.48 7.88 5.29
CA GLU A 90 -16.56 8.10 6.26
C GLU A 90 -16.38 7.30 7.58
N GLY A 91 -15.13 7.19 8.05
CA GLY A 91 -14.77 6.42 9.26
C GLY A 91 -14.71 4.89 9.08
N VAL A 92 -14.94 4.39 7.87
CA VAL A 92 -14.81 2.96 7.53
C VAL A 92 -13.46 2.71 6.87
N VAL A 93 -12.63 1.92 7.53
CA VAL A 93 -11.31 1.51 7.02
C VAL A 93 -11.41 0.13 6.39
N THR A 94 -10.96 0.00 5.15
CA THR A 94 -10.73 -1.28 4.49
C THR A 94 -9.23 -1.54 4.33
N LYS A 95 -8.85 -2.80 4.48
CA LYS A 95 -7.50 -3.27 4.18
C LYS A 95 -7.56 -4.39 3.15
N ARG A 96 -6.71 -4.32 2.14
CA ARG A 96 -6.53 -5.39 1.16
C ARG A 96 -5.10 -5.90 1.24
N TYR A 97 -4.97 -7.21 1.39
CA TYR A 97 -3.69 -7.90 1.57
C TYR A 97 -3.34 -8.61 0.27
N PHE A 98 -2.21 -8.23 -0.31
CA PHE A 98 -1.70 -8.81 -1.54
C PHE A 98 -0.44 -9.62 -1.26
N LYS A 99 -0.33 -10.79 -1.88
CA LYS A 99 0.85 -11.65 -1.81
C LYS A 99 1.65 -11.52 -3.10
N ARG A 100 2.97 -11.52 -2.98
CA ARG A 100 3.87 -11.58 -4.14
C ARG A 100 3.62 -12.90 -4.90
N GLN A 101 3.54 -12.82 -6.23
CA GLN A 101 3.46 -13.99 -7.11
C GLN A 101 4.82 -14.65 -7.30
#